data_AF-A0A656G982-F1
#
_entry.id   AF-A0A656G982-F1
#
_cell.length_a   1.000
_cell.length_b   1.000
_cell.length_c   1.000
_cell.angle_alpha   90.00
_cell.angle_beta   90.00
_cell.angle_gamma   90.00
#
_symmetry.space_group_name_H-M   'P 1'
#
loop_
_entity.id
_entity.type
_entity.pdbx_description
1 polymer ?
#
loop_
_entity_poly.entity_id
_entity_poly.type
_entity_poly.pdbx_seq_one_letter_code
_entity_poly.pdbx_strand_id
1 'polypeptide(L)' 'MGEPLMSVSLIMPGDTVPLSDPYEMRQILEHQVDLIIDGGIGGISASTVINLAGGEPEVVRVGCGDPTPFGERA' A
#
# COMPACT_ATOMS: atom_id res chain seq x y z
N MET A 1 9.36 16.42 -11.56
CA MET A 1 8.06 16.00 -10.99
C MET A 1 7.03 17.07 -11.35
N GLY A 2 5.89 16.65 -11.89
CA GLY A 2 4.80 17.55 -12.33
C GLY A 2 3.59 16.78 -12.87
N GLU A 3 3.63 15.46 -12.75
CA GLU A 3 2.64 14.51 -13.22
C GLU A 3 2.51 13.38 -12.19
N PRO A 4 1.41 12.62 -12.19
CA PRO A 4 1.22 11.52 -11.25
C PRO A 4 2.30 10.44 -11.37
N LEU A 5 2.69 9.86 -10.23
CA LEU A 5 3.55 8.69 -10.19
C LEU A 5 2.69 7.43 -10.07
N MET A 6 2.86 6.49 -10.99
CA MET A 6 2.27 5.16 -10.84
C MET A 6 3.00 4.39 -9.75
N SER A 7 2.27 3.89 -8.77
CA SER A 7 2.83 3.14 -7.64
C SER A 7 1.88 2.05 -7.17
N VAL A 8 2.42 1.13 -6.37
CA VAL A 8 1.68 0.08 -5.66
C VAL A 8 2.23 -0.03 -4.24
N SER A 9 1.43 -0.55 -3.31
CA SER A 9 1.97 -0.96 -2.00
C SER A 9 2.90 -2.15 -2.20
N LEU A 10 4.10 -2.09 -1.61
CA LEU A 10 5.10 -3.15 -1.74
C LEU A 10 4.77 -4.35 -0.83
N ILE A 11 3.83 -5.19 -1.27
CA ILE A 11 3.46 -6.44 -0.60
C ILE A 11 4.05 -7.58 -1.43
N MET A 12 4.91 -8.40 -0.83
CA MET A 12 5.61 -9.47 -1.55
C MET A 12 4.69 -10.66 -1.86
N PRO A 13 5.02 -11.51 -2.85
CA PRO A 13 4.25 -12.70 -3.12
C PRO A 13 4.16 -13.63 -1.90
N GLY A 14 2.94 -13.92 -1.46
CA GLY A 14 2.69 -14.76 -0.27
C GLY A 14 2.47 -13.96 1.02
N ASP A 15 2.77 -12.66 1.02
CA ASP A 15 2.61 -11.80 2.20
C ASP A 15 1.25 -11.10 2.21
N THR A 16 0.79 -10.75 3.41
CA THR A 16 -0.46 -10.02 3.64
C THR A 16 -0.23 -8.56 4.06
N VAL A 17 1.00 -8.23 4.44
CA VAL A 17 1.41 -6.90 4.91
C VAL A 17 2.53 -6.34 4.01
N PRO A 18 2.65 -5.00 3.89
CA PRO A 18 3.74 -4.41 3.14
C PRO A 18 5.09 -4.67 3.81
N LEU A 19 6.10 -4.89 2.97
CA LEU A 19 7.49 -4.83 3.40
C LEU A 19 7.79 -3.39 3.85
N SER A 20 8.33 -3.21 5.06
CA SER A 20 8.44 -1.90 5.71
C SER A 20 9.86 -1.50 6.10
N ASP A 21 10.80 -2.46 6.16
CA ASP A 21 12.20 -2.20 6.46
C ASP A 21 13.00 -1.96 5.16
N PRO A 22 13.58 -0.76 4.95
CA PRO A 22 14.37 -0.46 3.75
C PRO A 22 15.64 -1.31 3.62
N TYR A 23 16.21 -1.82 4.72
CA TYR A 23 17.37 -2.72 4.67
C TYR A 23 16.97 -4.09 4.17
N GLU A 24 15.80 -4.60 4.57
CA GLU A 24 15.23 -5.85 4.06
C GLU A 24 14.83 -5.71 2.59
N MET A 25 14.18 -4.60 2.21
CA MET A 25 13.90 -4.29 0.80
C MET A 25 15.16 -4.35 -0.05
N ARG A 26 16.26 -3.77 0.41
CA ARG A 26 17.53 -3.81 -0.32
C ARG A 26 18.04 -5.24 -0.49
N GLN A 27 18.07 -6.02 0.59
CA GLN A 27 18.54 -7.41 0.52
C GLN A 27 17.75 -8.26 -0.50
N ILE A 28 16.45 -8.00 -0.65
CA ILE A 28 15.57 -8.79 -1.52
C ILE A 28 15.50 -8.23 -2.94
N LEU A 29 15.53 -6.90 -3.10
CA LEU A 29 15.11 -6.20 -4.32
C LEU A 29 16.21 -5.35 -4.99
N GLU A 30 17.43 -5.24 -4.44
CA GLU A 30 18.46 -4.33 -4.99
C GLU A 30 18.93 -4.65 -6.41
N HIS A 31 18.57 -5.81 -6.95
CA HIS A 31 18.86 -6.21 -8.33
C HIS A 31 17.63 -6.21 -9.24
N GLN A 32 16.46 -5.89 -8.68
CA GLN A 32 15.15 -5.92 -9.34
C GLN A 32 14.59 -4.51 -9.56
N VAL A 33 15.11 -3.50 -8.86
CA VAL A 33 14.70 -2.11 -8.98
C VAL A 33 15.90 -1.18 -9.18
N ASP A 34 15.68 -0.05 -9.84
CA ASP A 34 16.73 0.93 -10.12
C ASP A 34 17.14 1.75 -8.89
N LEU A 35 16.21 1.96 -7.95
CA LEU A 35 16.43 2.80 -6.77
C LEU A 35 15.56 2.34 -5.59
N ILE A 36 16.16 2.39 -4.40
CA ILE A 36 15.48 2.26 -3.10
C ILE A 36 15.74 3.54 -2.31
N ILE A 37 14.68 4.12 -1.75
CA ILE A 37 14.75 5.34 -0.93
C ILE A 37 14.54 4.93 0.53
N ASP A 38 15.57 5.09 1.36
CA ASP A 38 15.47 4.88 2.81
C ASP A 38 14.80 6.09 3.47
N GLY A 39 13.55 5.90 3.91
CA GLY A 39 12.79 6.86 4.72
C GLY A 39 12.57 6.42 6.17
N GLY A 40 13.30 5.40 6.63
CA GLY A 40 13.06 4.71 7.89
C GLY A 40 11.98 3.62 7.80
N ILE A 41 11.65 3.02 8.96
CA ILE A 41 10.65 1.94 9.06
C ILE A 41 9.25 2.49 8.75
N GLY A 42 8.61 1.93 7.73
CA GLY A 42 7.24 2.27 7.33
C GLY A 42 6.14 1.63 8.20
N GLY A 43 4.89 1.99 7.91
CA GLY A 43 3.73 1.31 8.51
C GLY A 43 3.51 -0.09 7.94
N ILE A 44 2.99 -0.99 8.77
CA ILE A 44 2.71 -2.40 8.41
C ILE A 44 1.32 -2.63 7.80
N SER A 45 0.50 -1.57 7.70
CA SER A 45 -0.84 -1.64 7.13
C SER A 45 -0.89 -0.81 5.85
N ALA A 46 -1.46 -1.37 4.80
CA ALA A 46 -1.67 -0.67 3.54
C ALA A 46 -2.79 0.37 3.66
N SER A 47 -3.08 1.07 2.56
CA SER A 47 -4.24 1.96 2.47
C SER A 47 -5.56 1.18 2.48
N THR A 48 -6.58 1.78 3.10
CA THR A 48 -7.98 1.43 2.86
C THR A 48 -8.34 1.79 1.42
N VAL A 49 -8.99 0.87 0.71
CA VAL A 49 -9.37 1.04 -0.70
C VAL A 49 -10.89 0.99 -0.80
N ILE A 50 -11.47 2.08 -1.30
CA ILE A 50 -12.90 2.22 -1.53
C ILE A 50 -13.14 2.30 -3.04
N ASN A 51 -13.97 1.41 -3.56
CA ASN A 51 -14.46 1.47 -4.93
C ASN A 51 -15.70 2.37 -5.00
N LEU A 52 -15.65 3.38 -5.86
CA LEU A 52 -16.73 4.36 -6.06
C LEU A 52 -17.35 4.29 -7.47
N ALA A 53 -16.92 3.33 -8.29
CA ALA A 53 -17.35 3.25 -9.69
C ALA A 53 -18.83 2.83 -9.85
N GLY A 54 -19.39 2.11 -8.88
CA GLY A 54 -20.74 1.53 -8.92
C GLY A 54 -21.88 2.45 -8.49
N GLY A 55 -21.62 3.72 -8.18
CA GLY A 55 -22.62 4.66 -7.66
C GLY A 55 -22.86 4.56 -6.15
N GLU A 56 -22.57 3.41 -5.54
CA GLU A 56 -22.53 3.18 -4.09
C GLU A 56 -21.09 2.84 -3.65
N PRO A 57 -20.61 3.34 -2.49
CA PRO A 57 -19.28 2.98 -1.98
C PRO A 57 -19.17 1.50 -1.61
N GLU A 58 -18.07 0.87 -2.04
CA GLU A 58 -17.73 -0.51 -1.70
C GLU A 58 -16.34 -0.56 -1.07
N VAL A 59 -16.23 -1.12 0.14
CA VAL A 59 -14.94 -1.34 0.81
C VAL A 59 -14.26 -2.57 0.21
N VAL A 60 -13.21 -2.33 -0.58
CA VAL A 60 -12.43 -3.41 -1.23
C VAL A 60 -11.32 -3.93 -0.32
N ARG A 61 -10.75 -3.06 0.50
CA ARG A 61 -9.70 -3.40 1.48
C ARG A 61 -9.76 -2.45 2.65
N VAL A 62 -9.70 -2.98 3.87
CA VAL A 62 -9.50 -2.18 5.09
C VAL A 62 -8.01 -2.10 5.39
N GLY A 63 -7.53 -0.88 5.66
CA GLY A 63 -6.15 -0.57 5.99
C GLY A 63 -6.08 0.57 7.01
N CYS A 64 -5.12 1.48 6.87
CA CYS A 64 -4.90 2.55 7.85
C CYS A 64 -6.03 3.60 7.93
N GLY A 65 -6.87 3.72 6.91
CA GLY A 65 -7.95 4.72 6.87
C GLY A 65 -9.23 4.18 7.48
N ASP A 66 -9.90 4.94 8.34
CA ASP A 66 -11.21 4.58 8.89
C ASP A 66 -12.25 4.42 7.76
N PRO A 67 -12.81 3.21 7.57
CA PRO A 67 -13.78 2.96 6.52
C PRO A 67 -15.22 3.32 6.93
N THR A 68 -15.48 3.62 8.21
CA THR A 68 -16.83 3.90 8.77
C THR A 68 -17.62 4.95 7.96
N PRO A 69 -17.02 6.04 7.44
CA PRO A 69 -17.75 7.01 6.61
C PRO A 69 -18.36 6.43 5.31
N PHE A 70 -17.96 5.23 4.91
CA PHE A 70 -18.36 4.57 3.67
C PHE A 70 -19.26 3.33 3.90
N GLY A 71 -19.66 3.03 5.15
CA GLY A 71 -20.63 1.98 5.49
C GLY A 71 -20.30 1.14 6.73
N GLU A 72 -21.31 0.47 7.32
CA GLU A 72 -21.20 -0.30 8.59
C GLU A 72 -20.61 -1.72 8.47
N ARG A 73 -20.21 -2.16 7.26
CA ARG A 73 -19.66 -3.52 7.02
C ARG A 73 -18.22 -3.49 6.50
N ALA A 74 -17.40 -2.65 7.11
CA ALA A 74 -15.95 -2.74 6.96
C ALA A 74 -15.34 -3.62 8.05
#